data_AF-R7J9E3-F1
#
_entry.id   AF-R7J9E3-F1
#
_cell.length_a   1.000
_cell.length_b   1.000
_cell.length_c   1.000
_cell.angle_alpha   90.00
_cell.angle_beta   90.00
_cell.angle_gamma   90.00
#
_symmetry.space_group_name_H-M   'P 1'
#
loop_
_entity.id
_entity.type
_entity.pdbx_description
1 polymer ?
#
loop_
_entity_poly.entity_id
_entity_poly.type
_entity_poly.pdbx_seq_one_letter_code
_entity_poly.pdbx_strand_id
1 'polypeptide(L)' 'MYDACNNKLIEDKARIEQLEKAVVYTKDLFQSGSATYLEILTSQQSLLSAQLTEVSDNIQRIQAVINLYSALGGGRE' A
#
# COMPACT_ATOMS: atom_id res chain seq x y z
N MET A 1 -1.85 20.24 -0.99
CA MET A 1 -1.27 19.10 -0.24
C MET A 1 -2.30 18.02 0.08
N TYR A 2 -3.55 18.38 0.41
CA TYR A 2 -4.63 17.40 0.62
C TYR A 2 -4.93 16.57 -0.64
N ASP A 3 -5.03 17.22 -1.81
CA ASP A 3 -5.25 16.54 -3.10
C ASP A 3 -4.12 15.58 -3.49
N ALA A 4 -2.86 15.94 -3.20
CA ALA A 4 -1.71 15.08 -3.52
C ALA A 4 -1.69 13.81 -2.65
N CYS A 5 -2.09 13.91 -1.38
CA CYS A 5 -2.22 12.76 -0.48
C CYS A 5 -3.40 11.87 -0.91
N ASN A 6 -4.51 12.47 -1.33
CA ASN A 6 -5.66 11.73 -1.85
C ASN A 6 -5.33 11.00 -3.17
N ASN A 7 -4.59 11.64 -4.07
CA ASN A 7 -4.16 11.02 -5.33
C ASN A 7 -3.22 9.83 -5.08
N LYS A 8 -2.25 9.98 -4.16
CA LYS A 8 -1.38 8.88 -3.72
C LYS A 8 -2.17 7.68 -3.17
N LEU A 9 -3.19 7.93 -2.35
CA LEU A 9 -4.07 6.89 -1.81
C LEU A 9 -4.83 6.12 -2.90
N ILE A 10 -5.28 6.83 -3.93
CA ILE A 10 -5.96 6.24 -5.09
C ILE A 10 -4.96 5.40 -5.89
N GLU A 11 -3.75 5.91 -6.12
CA GLU A 11 -2.68 5.17 -6.80
C GLU A 11 -2.24 3.92 -6.04
N ASP A 12 -2.10 3.97 -4.71
CA ASP A 12 -1.74 2.79 -3.92
C ASP A 12 -2.86 1.76 -3.88
N LYS A 13 -4.13 2.19 -3.78
CA LYS A 13 -5.26 1.25 -3.92
C LYS A 13 -5.27 0.56 -5.28
N ALA A 14 -5.05 1.31 -6.35
CA ALA A 14 -4.97 0.72 -7.69
C ALA A 14 -3.79 -0.24 -7.80
N ARG A 15 -2.64 0.07 -7.18
CA ARG A 15 -1.46 -0.80 -7.15
C ARG A 15 -1.72 -2.10 -6.38
N ILE A 16 -2.40 -2.03 -5.25
CA ILE A 16 -2.82 -3.21 -4.47
C ILE A 16 -3.77 -4.09 -5.28
N GLU A 17 -4.78 -3.51 -5.94
CA GLU A 17 -5.73 -4.28 -6.75
C GLU A 17 -5.04 -4.99 -7.93
N GLN A 18 -4.06 -4.34 -8.55
CA GLN A 18 -3.26 -4.96 -9.62
C GLN A 18 -2.36 -6.08 -9.09
N LEU A 19 -1.78 -5.92 -7.90
CA LEU A 19 -0.99 -6.97 -7.25
C LEU A 19 -1.86 -8.17 -6.86
N GLU A 20 -3.08 -7.96 -6.36
CA GLU A 20 -4.05 -9.03 -6.10
C GLU A 20 -4.41 -9.80 -7.39
N LYS A 21 -4.70 -9.08 -8.47
CA LYS A 21 -4.95 -9.69 -9.78
C LYS A 21 -3.75 -10.48 -10.28
N ALA A 22 -2.53 -9.96 -10.12
CA ALA A 22 -1.31 -10.66 -10.51
C ALA A 22 -1.10 -11.95 -9.70
N VAL A 23 -1.40 -11.94 -8.39
CA VAL A 23 -1.34 -13.13 -7.52
C VAL A 23 -2.38 -14.17 -7.95
N VAL A 24 -3.62 -13.76 -8.25
CA VAL A 24 -4.66 -14.67 -8.76
C VAL A 24 -4.23 -15.26 -10.10
N TYR A 25 -3.72 -14.43 -11.01
CA TYR A 25 -3.27 -14.85 -12.33
C TYR A 25 -2.09 -15.84 -12.26
N THR A 26 -1.10 -15.58 -11.41
CA THR A 26 0.00 -16.52 -11.18
C THR A 26 -0.46 -17.81 -10.52
N LYS A 27 -1.49 -17.76 -9.66
CA LYS A 27 -2.08 -18.96 -9.04
C LYS A 27 -2.85 -19.82 -10.05
N ASP A 28 -3.59 -19.21 -10.97
CA ASP A 28 -4.26 -19.89 -12.08
C ASP A 28 -3.24 -20.46 -13.09
N LEU A 29 -2.18 -19.69 -13.40
CA LEU A 29 -1.07 -20.12 -14.25
C LEU A 29 -0.23 -21.24 -13.60
N PHE A 30 -0.19 -21.29 -12.27
CA PHE A 30 0.41 -22.39 -11.50
C PHE A 30 -0.43 -23.66 -11.59
N GLN A 31 -1.77 -23.53 -11.49
CA GLN A 31 -2.69 -24.66 -11.72
C GLN A 31 -2.62 -25.18 -13.16
N SER A 32 -2.32 -24.32 -14.14
CA SER A 32 -2.10 -24.74 -15.53
C SER A 32 -0.69 -25.28 -15.81
N GLY A 33 0.19 -25.36 -14.80
CA GLY A 33 1.55 -25.90 -14.92
C GLY A 33 2.58 -24.96 -15.56
N SER A 34 2.27 -23.67 -15.71
CA SER A 34 3.13 -22.68 -16.38
C SER A 34 3.82 -21.68 -15.45
N ALA A 35 3.37 -21.53 -14.19
CA ALA A 35 4.06 -20.69 -13.20
C ALA A 35 4.92 -21.54 -12.25
N THR A 36 6.07 -21.00 -11.84
CA THR A 36 6.98 -21.69 -10.91
C THR A 36 6.72 -21.23 -9.47
N TYR A 37 6.96 -22.08 -8.47
CA TYR A 37 6.79 -21.75 -7.04
C TYR A 37 7.52 -20.45 -6.61
N LEU A 38 8.59 -20.12 -7.34
CA LEU A 38 9.36 -18.89 -7.19
C LEU A 38 8.58 -17.62 -7.56
N GLU A 39 7.70 -17.67 -8.57
CA GLU A 39 6.86 -16.54 -8.97
C GLU A 39 5.80 -16.24 -7.91
N ILE A 40 5.15 -17.29 -7.39
CA ILE A 40 4.19 -17.15 -6.26
C ILE A 40 4.89 -16.52 -5.06
N LEU A 41 6.07 -17.01 -4.70
CA LEU A 41 6.84 -16.48 -3.58
C LEU A 41 7.19 -14.99 -3.80
N THR A 42 7.59 -14.64 -5.01
CA THR A 42 7.96 -13.26 -5.38
C THR A 42 6.75 -12.32 -5.37
N SER A 43 5.59 -12.79 -5.84
CA SER A 43 4.33 -12.04 -5.76
C SER A 43 3.86 -11.86 -4.32
N GLN A 44 3.98 -12.89 -3.47
CA GLN A 44 3.69 -12.80 -2.03
C GLN A 44 4.64 -11.83 -1.31
N GLN A 45 5.93 -11.87 -1.61
CA GLN A 45 6.93 -10.94 -1.09
C GLN A 45 6.57 -9.49 -1.46
N SER A 46 6.17 -9.26 -2.72
CA SER A 46 5.77 -7.94 -3.21
C SER A 46 4.50 -7.42 -2.55
N LEU A 47 3.51 -8.30 -2.34
CA LEU A 47 2.28 -7.98 -1.63
C LEU A 47 2.57 -7.59 -0.17
N LEU A 48 3.40 -8.36 0.53
CA LEU A 48 3.77 -8.07 1.91
C LEU A 48 4.50 -6.73 2.04
N SER A 49 5.43 -6.42 1.12
CA SER A 49 6.09 -5.12 1.08
C SER A 49 5.09 -3.98 0.86
N ALA A 50 4.12 -4.13 -0.05
CA ALA A 50 3.09 -3.13 -0.27
C ALA A 50 2.21 -2.91 0.99
N GLN A 51 1.83 -3.98 1.68
CA GLN A 51 1.09 -3.91 2.95
C GLN A 51 1.88 -3.18 4.04
N LEU A 52 3.19 -3.44 4.16
CA LEU A 52 4.05 -2.74 5.12
C LEU A 52 4.15 -1.24 4.79
N THR A 53 4.25 -0.88 3.50
CA THR A 53 4.22 0.51 3.06
C THR A 53 2.90 1.18 3.41
N GLU A 54 1.76 0.52 3.18
CA GLU A 54 0.44 1.06 3.53
C GLU A 54 0.32 1.37 5.03
N VAL A 55 0.78 0.46 5.89
CA VAL A 55 0.78 0.67 7.35
C VAL A 55 1.66 1.87 7.73
N SER A 56 2.86 1.97 7.14
CA SER A 56 3.77 3.10 7.37
C SER A 56 3.15 4.43 6.94
N ASP A 57 2.49 4.46 5.78
CA ASP A 57 1.80 5.65 5.29
C ASP A 57 0.60 6.04 6.17
N ASN A 58 -0.08 5.06 6.76
CA ASN A 58 -1.14 5.31 7.74
C ASN A 58 -0.59 5.96 9.02
N ILE A 59 0.53 5.45 9.54
CA ILE A 59 1.23 6.04 10.69
C ILE A 59 1.66 7.49 10.38
N GLN A 60 2.24 7.74 9.20
CA GLN A 60 2.62 9.09 8.79
C GLN A 60 1.41 10.03 8.68
N ARG A 61 0.27 9.57 8.16
CA ARG A 61 -0.97 10.35 8.12
C ARG A 61 -1.46 10.71 9.51
N ILE A 62 -1.47 9.76 10.45
CA ILE A 62 -1.88 10.01 11.83
C ILE A 62 -0.94 11.03 12.48
N GLN A 63 0.37 10.87 12.31
CA GLN A 63 1.35 11.82 12.84
C GLN A 63 1.18 13.21 12.24
N ALA A 64 0.88 13.32 10.94
CA ALA A 64 0.60 14.60 10.29
C ALA A 64 -0.67 15.26 10.84
N VAL A 65 -1.72 14.48 11.15
CA VAL A 65 -2.94 14.98 11.80
C VAL A 65 -2.65 15.45 13.23
N ILE A 66 -1.86 14.70 14.00
CA ILE A 66 -1.43 15.10 15.35
C ILE A 66 -0.62 16.39 15.29
N ASN A 67 0.34 16.50 14.37
CA ASN A 67 1.14 17.71 14.18
C ASN A 67 0.28 18.90 13.76
N LEU A 68 -0.71 18.71 12.87
CA LEU A 68 -1.66 19.75 12.49
C LEU A 68 -2.52 20.19 13.68
N TYR A 69 -3.03 19.24 14.47
CA TYR A 69 -3.81 19.53 15.68
C TYR A 69 -2.99 20.26 16.73
N SER A 70 -1.73 19.85 16.93
CA SER A 70 -0.77 20.52 17.80
C SER A 70 -0.45 21.93 17.31
N ALA A 71 -0.24 22.12 16.00
CA ALA A 71 0.02 23.44 15.41
C ALA A 71 -1.20 24.38 15.46
N LEU A 72 -2.43 23.85 15.43
CA LEU A 72 -3.66 24.63 15.54
C LEU A 72 -4.06 24.95 17.00
N GLY A 73 -3.64 24.13 17.95
CA GLY A 73 -3.98 24.26 19.38
C GLY A 73 -2.84 24.73 20.29
N GLY A 74 -1.60 24.77 19.81
CA GLY A 74 -0.40 25.13 20.58
C GLY A 74 0.28 26.43 20.15
N GLY A 75 -0.30 27.19 19.21
CA GLY A 75 0.21 28.49 18.74
C GLY A 75 -0.24 29.69 19.57
N ARG A 76 -0.33 29.55 20.90
CA ARG A 76 -0.56 30.66 21.83
C ARG A 76 0.44 30.60 22.98
N GLU A 77 1.73 30.64 22.67
CA GLU A 77 2.79 31.24 23.49
C GLU A 77 3.82 31.91 22.58
#